data_AF-A0A0G1B7P4-F1
#
_entry.id   AF-A0A0G1B7P4-F1
#
_cell.length_a   1.000
_cell.length_b   1.000
_cell.length_c   1.000
_cell.angle_alpha   90.00
_cell.angle_beta   90.00
_cell.angle_gamma   90.00
#
_symmetry.space_group_name_H-M   'P 1'
#
loop_
_entity.id
_entity.type
_entity.pdbx_description
1 polymer ?
#
loop_
_entity_poly.entity_id
_entity_poly.type
_entity_poly.pdbx_seq_one_letter_code
_entity_poly.pdbx_strand_id
1 'polypeptide(L)'
;MQRLFKLDKQWSLGALAIMIAALLWSLDGVFIRPKFYVLPAGLVVLLEHVLGFIVLSPFLFLGWTKIKLLSRKDWLAIGWVCFFGGALGTIMITKAFFAAMGGEVTFATVVLLQKLQPVFALALARLILGERLRRSFYLWAAVAIVAAYFLAFGKTGLGEINLLHNAAFYAALAAFAFGSSTVFGKRIVNHLDFKSTAALRFGLTGLLVLVYALFTGDLFKIATVTGSHWWYLILIVFTSGAAAMFIYYYGLKRVTASASTILELFWPFSAVILDYFINHNILSPIQIIASLFLLLAFLKIVAREAAPKFEFMAKIKDGSGRGAELGFPTINLDKEHFDLSYGVYLVESQIHGKMHRGLLHFGQKETFAEPAAMELYIKDQQAKLPEEISLREIRKIREVKKFAGAEELKKQMVLDVKELE
;
A
#
# COMPACT_ATOMS: atom_id res chain seq x y z
N MET A 1 17.38 30.88 -12.63
CA MET A 1 16.37 30.52 -11.62
C MET A 1 15.17 29.88 -12.34
N GLN A 2 15.22 28.58 -12.68
CA GLN A 2 14.07 27.79 -13.19
C GLN A 2 14.50 26.31 -13.41
N ARG A 3 14.60 25.56 -12.32
CA ARG A 3 14.28 24.12 -12.31
C ARG A 3 13.28 23.93 -11.18
N LEU A 4 12.05 24.40 -11.41
CA LEU A 4 10.92 23.95 -10.60
C LEU A 4 10.95 22.41 -10.67
N PHE A 5 10.94 21.75 -9.51
CA PHE A 5 10.96 20.31 -9.39
C PHE A 5 9.92 19.72 -10.34
N LYS A 6 10.34 19.02 -11.40
CA LYS A 6 9.41 18.31 -12.29
C LYS A 6 8.92 17.10 -11.51
N LEU A 7 7.85 17.30 -10.76
CA LEU A 7 7.22 16.27 -9.95
C LEU A 7 6.72 15.14 -10.86
N ASP A 8 6.99 13.90 -10.47
CA ASP A 8 6.32 12.77 -11.09
C ASP A 8 4.84 12.81 -10.70
N LYS A 9 3.97 12.98 -11.71
CA LYS A 9 2.53 13.15 -11.49
C LYS A 9 1.89 11.91 -10.85
N GLN A 10 2.32 10.71 -11.24
CA GLN A 10 1.77 9.46 -10.69
C GLN A 10 2.24 9.27 -9.25
N TRP A 11 3.53 9.53 -8.98
CA TRP A 11 4.09 9.47 -7.64
C TRP A 11 3.40 10.45 -6.69
N SER A 12 3.28 11.73 -7.08
CA SER A 12 2.65 12.77 -6.25
C SER A 12 1.18 12.48 -6.00
N LEU A 13 0.44 11.99 -7.00
CA LEU A 13 -0.97 11.60 -6.84
C LEU A 13 -1.09 10.41 -5.88
N GLY A 14 -0.16 9.45 -5.96
CA GLY A 14 -0.09 8.33 -5.05
C GLY A 14 0.18 8.77 -3.61
N ALA A 15 1.15 9.65 -3.42
CA ALA A 15 1.50 10.20 -2.12
C ALA A 15 0.34 10.97 -1.48
N LEU A 16 -0.33 11.81 -2.27
CA LEU A 16 -1.52 12.55 -1.82
C LEU A 16 -2.64 11.60 -1.39
N ALA A 17 -2.89 10.52 -2.15
CA ALA A 17 -3.89 9.53 -1.77
C ALA A 17 -3.55 8.86 -0.42
N ILE A 18 -2.30 8.50 -0.17
CA ILE A 18 -1.86 7.96 1.13
C ILE A 18 -2.13 8.96 2.26
N MET A 19 -1.77 10.24 2.06
CA MET A 19 -1.99 11.28 3.07
C MET A 19 -3.48 11.53 3.33
N ILE A 20 -4.34 11.47 2.30
CA ILE A 20 -5.80 11.56 2.45
C ILE A 20 -6.34 10.37 3.25
N ALA A 21 -5.90 9.15 2.96
CA ALA A 21 -6.29 7.98 3.73
C ALA A 21 -5.87 8.12 5.21
N ALA A 22 -4.65 8.59 5.46
CA ALA A 22 -4.15 8.87 6.81
C ALA A 22 -4.96 9.95 7.55
N LEU A 23 -5.43 10.99 6.85
CA LEU A 23 -6.36 11.99 7.40
C LEU A 23 -7.69 11.35 7.80
N LEU A 24 -8.25 10.45 6.98
CA LEU A 24 -9.50 9.76 7.30
C LEU A 24 -9.35 8.84 8.52
N TRP A 25 -8.21 8.16 8.68
CA TRP A 25 -7.89 7.39 9.90
C TRP A 25 -7.71 8.28 11.13
N SER A 26 -7.31 9.54 10.94
CA SER A 26 -7.17 10.50 12.02
C SER A 26 -8.54 10.90 12.57
N LEU A 27 -9.50 11.17 11.66
CA LEU A 27 -10.89 11.40 12.02
C LEU A 27 -11.47 10.22 12.82
N ASP A 28 -11.14 8.99 12.44
CA ASP A 28 -11.58 7.81 13.17
C ASP A 28 -11.07 7.77 14.60
N GLY A 29 -9.75 7.79 14.78
CA GLY A 29 -9.14 7.67 16.10
C GLY A 29 -9.53 8.79 17.05
N VAL A 30 -9.67 10.03 16.54
CA VAL A 30 -9.97 11.21 17.35
C VAL A 30 -11.47 11.34 17.67
N PHE A 31 -12.36 11.01 16.73
CA PHE A 31 -13.78 11.33 16.86
C PHE A 31 -14.72 10.12 16.85
N ILE A 32 -14.51 9.16 15.93
CA ILE A 32 -15.48 8.10 15.66
C ILE A 32 -15.25 6.87 16.55
N ARG A 33 -14.02 6.35 16.58
CA ARG A 33 -13.61 5.17 17.35
C ARG A 33 -13.96 5.26 18.85
N PRO A 34 -13.79 6.41 19.54
CA PRO A 34 -14.17 6.54 20.95
C PRO A 34 -15.65 6.25 21.23
N LYS A 35 -16.54 6.38 20.23
CA LYS A 35 -17.98 6.10 20.39
C LYS A 35 -18.29 4.61 20.58
N PHE A 36 -17.33 3.73 20.36
CA PHE A 36 -17.49 2.28 20.46
C PHE A 36 -16.86 1.66 21.71
N TYR A 37 -16.28 2.46 22.63
CA TYR A 37 -15.47 1.94 23.75
C TYR A 37 -16.20 0.97 24.69
N VAL A 38 -17.54 0.99 24.68
CA VAL A 38 -18.41 0.10 25.46
C VAL A 38 -18.65 -1.27 24.81
N LEU A 39 -18.28 -1.42 23.53
CA LEU A 39 -18.45 -2.66 22.78
C LEU A 39 -17.15 -3.48 22.78
N PRO A 40 -17.22 -4.80 22.55
CA PRO A 40 -16.02 -5.59 22.31
C PRO A 40 -15.31 -5.14 21.03
N ALA A 41 -13.99 -4.96 21.11
CA ALA A 41 -13.17 -4.58 19.96
C ALA A 41 -13.34 -5.55 18.77
N GLY A 42 -13.42 -6.86 19.03
CA GLY A 42 -13.65 -7.88 18.00
C GLY A 42 -14.96 -7.69 17.25
N LEU A 43 -16.03 -7.31 17.96
CA LEU A 43 -17.35 -7.06 17.36
C LEU A 43 -17.31 -5.81 16.46
N VAL A 44 -16.68 -4.73 16.91
CA VAL A 44 -16.57 -3.49 16.12
C VAL A 44 -15.79 -3.76 14.83
N VAL A 45 -14.65 -4.45 14.94
CA VAL A 45 -13.82 -4.80 13.79
C VAL A 45 -14.54 -5.77 12.85
N LEU A 46 -15.33 -6.71 13.36
CA LEU A 46 -16.15 -7.59 12.53
C LEU A 46 -17.14 -6.77 11.70
N LEU A 47 -17.92 -5.91 12.36
CA LEU A 47 -19.00 -5.16 11.71
C LEU A 47 -18.47 -4.20 10.65
N GLU A 48 -17.39 -3.46 10.93
CA GLU A 48 -16.81 -2.55 9.94
C GLU A 48 -16.25 -3.29 8.71
N HIS A 49 -15.68 -4.49 8.89
CA HIS A 49 -15.16 -5.29 7.79
C HIS A 49 -16.28 -5.95 6.97
N VAL A 50 -17.34 -6.44 7.62
CA VAL A 50 -18.51 -6.99 6.93
C VAL A 50 -19.22 -5.92 6.12
N LEU A 51 -19.51 -4.75 6.72
CA LEU A 51 -20.16 -3.65 6.01
C LEU A 51 -19.28 -3.10 4.89
N GLY A 52 -17.98 -2.94 5.14
CA GLY A 52 -17.02 -2.54 4.11
C GLY A 52 -16.94 -3.56 2.97
N PHE A 53 -16.99 -4.85 3.29
CA PHE A 53 -17.02 -5.91 2.28
C PHE A 53 -18.28 -5.84 1.42
N ILE A 54 -19.45 -5.60 2.00
CA ILE A 54 -20.70 -5.42 1.24
C ILE A 54 -20.51 -4.35 0.16
N VAL A 55 -19.97 -3.18 0.54
CA VAL A 55 -19.72 -2.06 -0.39
C VAL A 55 -18.67 -2.41 -1.46
N LEU A 56 -17.60 -3.14 -1.10
CA LEU A 56 -16.49 -3.43 -2.00
C LEU A 56 -16.66 -4.72 -2.81
N SER A 57 -17.59 -5.60 -2.44
CA SER A 57 -17.81 -6.91 -3.07
C SER A 57 -18.05 -6.86 -4.59
N PRO A 58 -18.68 -5.82 -5.19
CA PRO A 58 -18.78 -5.73 -6.65
C PRO A 58 -17.43 -5.79 -7.37
N PHE A 59 -16.35 -5.28 -6.75
CA PHE A 59 -15.02 -5.31 -7.36
C PHE A 59 -14.41 -6.72 -7.43
N LEU A 60 -14.87 -7.67 -6.61
CA LEU A 60 -14.44 -9.07 -6.75
C LEU A 60 -14.94 -9.69 -8.04
N PHE A 61 -16.21 -9.44 -8.39
CA PHE A 61 -16.80 -9.96 -9.62
C PHE A 61 -16.15 -9.32 -10.85
N LEU A 62 -15.93 -8.01 -10.82
CA LEU A 62 -15.25 -7.27 -11.89
C LEU A 62 -13.78 -7.71 -12.07
N GLY A 63 -13.11 -8.06 -10.97
CA GLY A 63 -11.71 -8.49 -10.95
C GLY A 63 -11.48 -9.99 -11.04
N TRP A 64 -12.54 -10.81 -11.13
CA TRP A 64 -12.48 -12.25 -10.87
C TRP A 64 -11.46 -13.02 -11.72
N THR A 65 -11.35 -12.66 -13.01
CA THR A 65 -10.36 -13.28 -13.91
C THR A 65 -8.93 -13.05 -13.42
N LYS A 66 -8.60 -11.85 -12.92
CA LYS A 66 -7.27 -11.52 -12.40
C LYS A 66 -6.99 -12.25 -11.09
N ILE A 67 -8.00 -12.37 -10.25
CA ILE A 67 -7.93 -13.04 -8.94
C ILE A 67 -7.64 -14.54 -9.12
N LYS A 68 -8.30 -15.20 -10.09
CA LYS A 68 -8.06 -16.63 -10.39
C LYS A 68 -6.65 -16.93 -10.88
N LEU A 69 -5.98 -15.94 -11.47
CA LEU A 69 -4.63 -16.05 -12.04
C LEU A 69 -3.53 -15.65 -11.05
N LEU A 70 -3.88 -15.37 -9.79
CA LEU A 70 -2.90 -15.08 -8.74
C LEU A 70 -2.05 -16.30 -8.44
N SER A 71 -0.74 -16.08 -8.28
CA SER A 71 0.18 -17.14 -7.90
C SER A 71 -0.02 -17.53 -6.43
N ARG A 72 0.55 -18.68 -6.02
CA ARG A 72 0.58 -19.08 -4.60
C ARG A 72 1.22 -18.01 -3.71
N LYS A 73 2.26 -17.32 -4.20
CA LYS A 73 2.93 -16.25 -3.46
C LYS A 73 2.02 -15.03 -3.25
N ASP A 74 1.18 -14.72 -4.22
CA ASP A 74 0.22 -13.62 -4.12
C ASP A 74 -0.88 -13.94 -3.11
N TRP A 75 -1.40 -15.17 -3.11
CA TRP A 75 -2.36 -15.64 -2.11
C TRP A 75 -1.79 -15.63 -0.68
N LEU A 76 -0.52 -16.02 -0.50
CA LEU A 76 0.16 -15.91 0.79
C LEU A 76 0.29 -14.45 1.24
N ALA A 77 0.61 -13.53 0.33
CA ALA A 77 0.66 -12.10 0.62
C ALA A 77 -0.72 -11.54 1.01
N ILE A 78 -1.79 -11.94 0.31
CA ILE A 78 -3.17 -11.59 0.65
C ILE A 78 -3.51 -12.11 2.05
N GLY A 79 -3.23 -13.38 2.34
CA GLY A 79 -3.44 -13.97 3.66
C GLY A 79 -2.71 -13.20 4.77
N TRP A 80 -1.45 -12.83 4.54
CA TRP A 80 -0.66 -12.02 5.47
C TRP A 80 -1.32 -10.67 5.75
N VAL A 81 -1.74 -9.96 4.70
CA VAL A 81 -2.40 -8.66 4.80
C VAL A 81 -3.73 -8.75 5.53
N CYS A 82 -4.53 -9.78 5.27
CA CYS A 82 -5.83 -9.97 5.93
C CYS A 82 -5.65 -10.34 7.40
N PHE A 83 -4.66 -11.16 7.72
CA PHE A 83 -4.39 -11.56 9.11
C PHE A 83 -3.72 -10.44 9.91
N PHE A 84 -2.53 -9.98 9.50
CA PHE A 84 -1.78 -8.98 10.26
C PHE A 84 -2.42 -7.61 10.14
N GLY A 85 -2.59 -7.08 8.93
CA GLY A 85 -3.13 -5.73 8.76
C GLY A 85 -4.63 -5.66 9.01
N GLY A 86 -5.40 -6.64 8.52
CA GLY A 86 -6.86 -6.62 8.62
C GLY A 86 -7.35 -6.98 10.02
N ALA A 87 -7.07 -8.20 10.48
CA ALA A 87 -7.63 -8.72 11.71
C ALA A 87 -6.82 -8.29 12.94
N LEU A 88 -5.58 -8.78 13.06
CA LEU A 88 -4.75 -8.59 14.25
C LEU A 88 -4.48 -7.11 14.52
N GLY A 89 -3.99 -6.38 13.53
CA GLY A 89 -3.65 -4.96 13.64
C GLY A 89 -4.86 -4.14 14.07
N THR A 90 -6.00 -4.30 13.39
CA THR A 90 -7.21 -3.52 13.67
C THR A 90 -7.85 -3.88 15.01
N ILE A 91 -7.85 -5.16 15.41
CA ILE A 91 -8.30 -5.55 16.76
C ILE A 91 -7.38 -4.96 17.82
N MET A 92 -6.06 -5.06 17.65
CA MET A 92 -5.10 -4.61 18.66
C MET A 92 -5.11 -3.08 18.80
N ILE A 93 -5.17 -2.32 17.71
CA ILE A 93 -5.30 -0.85 17.83
C ILE A 93 -6.64 -0.44 18.44
N THR A 94 -7.73 -1.14 18.13
CA THR A 94 -9.03 -0.87 18.75
C THR A 94 -9.01 -1.15 20.24
N LYS A 95 -8.40 -2.27 20.67
CA LYS A 95 -8.17 -2.56 22.10
C LYS A 95 -7.30 -1.51 22.76
N ALA A 96 -6.23 -1.05 22.11
CA ALA A 96 -5.35 -0.01 22.64
C ALA A 96 -6.09 1.33 22.83
N PHE A 97 -6.92 1.74 21.86
CA PHE A 97 -7.75 2.94 22.01
C PHE A 97 -8.82 2.80 23.10
N PHE A 98 -9.44 1.61 23.23
CA PHE A 98 -10.42 1.38 24.29
C PHE A 98 -9.78 1.38 25.68
N ALA A 99 -8.59 0.79 25.82
CA ALA A 99 -7.81 0.88 27.05
C ALA A 99 -7.42 2.33 27.38
N ALA A 100 -7.09 3.14 26.37
CA ALA A 100 -6.81 4.57 26.57
C ALA A 100 -8.05 5.35 27.02
N MET A 101 -9.23 5.04 26.47
CA MET A 101 -10.52 5.59 26.93
C MET A 101 -10.88 5.15 28.35
N GLY A 102 -10.51 3.93 28.73
CA GLY A 102 -10.68 3.39 30.08
C GLY A 102 -9.70 3.96 31.10
N GLY A 103 -8.74 4.79 30.69
CA GLY A 103 -7.74 5.39 31.57
C GLY A 103 -6.54 4.49 31.91
N GLU A 104 -6.41 3.32 31.28
CA GLU A 104 -5.27 2.40 31.51
C GLU A 104 -3.94 2.98 30.99
N VAL A 105 -4.01 3.68 29.85
CA VAL A 105 -2.87 4.37 29.22
C VAL A 105 -3.33 5.68 28.60
N THR A 106 -2.39 6.57 28.26
CA THR A 106 -2.75 7.79 27.53
C THR A 106 -2.95 7.51 26.04
N PHE A 107 -3.82 8.28 25.37
CA PHE A 107 -3.90 8.29 23.90
C PHE A 107 -2.55 8.57 23.23
N ALA A 108 -1.75 9.46 23.83
CA ALA A 108 -0.42 9.78 23.35
C ALA A 108 0.48 8.54 23.34
N THR A 109 0.42 7.67 24.36
CA THR A 109 1.18 6.41 24.41
C THR A 109 0.80 5.47 23.26
N VAL A 110 -0.49 5.31 22.97
CA VAL A 110 -0.96 4.47 21.85
C VAL A 110 -0.43 5.02 20.51
N VAL A 111 -0.57 6.33 20.30
CA VAL A 111 -0.08 7.02 19.10
C VAL A 111 1.45 6.95 18.99
N LEU A 112 2.19 6.96 20.10
CA LEU A 112 3.65 6.81 20.10
C LEU A 112 4.07 5.48 19.50
N LEU A 113 3.49 4.40 20.02
CA LEU A 113 3.91 3.05 19.70
C LEU A 113 3.56 2.70 18.25
N GLN A 114 2.49 3.30 17.72
CA GLN A 114 2.17 3.24 16.29
C GLN A 114 3.24 3.88 15.39
N LYS A 115 4.03 4.85 15.88
CA LYS A 115 5.13 5.44 15.10
C LYS A 115 6.32 4.51 14.92
N LEU A 116 6.32 3.32 15.53
CA LEU A 116 7.28 2.27 15.21
C LEU A 116 6.99 1.61 13.85
N GLN A 117 5.78 1.80 13.30
CA GLN A 117 5.36 1.21 12.02
C GLN A 117 6.37 1.43 10.88
N PRO A 118 6.89 2.65 10.62
CA PRO A 118 7.84 2.87 9.53
C PRO A 118 9.14 2.09 9.72
N VAL A 119 9.59 1.85 10.96
CA VAL A 119 10.81 1.07 11.22
C VAL A 119 10.65 -0.36 10.70
N PHE A 120 9.53 -1.01 11.04
CA PHE A 120 9.22 -2.36 10.56
C PHE A 120 9.03 -2.39 9.04
N ALA A 121 8.31 -1.40 8.49
CA ALA A 121 8.03 -1.35 7.06
C ALA A 121 9.29 -1.10 6.22
N LEU A 122 10.19 -0.19 6.62
CA LEU A 122 11.43 0.06 5.91
C LEU A 122 12.32 -1.20 5.90
N ALA A 123 12.44 -1.88 7.04
CA ALA A 123 13.21 -3.13 7.14
C ALA A 123 12.61 -4.23 6.24
N LEU A 124 11.30 -4.47 6.35
CA LEU A 124 10.62 -5.49 5.56
C LEU A 124 10.57 -5.13 4.06
N ALA A 125 10.41 -3.87 3.69
CA ALA A 125 10.43 -3.45 2.28
C ALA A 125 11.79 -3.72 1.64
N ARG A 126 12.89 -3.52 2.38
CA ARG A 126 14.23 -3.85 1.92
C ARG A 126 14.45 -5.35 1.73
N LEU A 127 13.90 -6.18 2.62
CA LEU A 127 14.09 -7.64 2.63
C LEU A 127 13.15 -8.37 1.66
N ILE A 128 11.88 -7.97 1.61
CA ILE A 128 10.81 -8.66 0.87
C ILE A 128 10.63 -8.10 -0.54
N LEU A 129 10.69 -6.78 -0.71
CA LEU A 129 10.48 -6.13 -2.01
C LEU A 129 11.79 -5.69 -2.67
N GLY A 130 12.91 -5.80 -1.97
CA GLY A 130 14.21 -5.33 -2.46
C GLY A 130 14.29 -3.81 -2.63
N GLU A 131 13.42 -3.03 -1.99
CA GLU A 131 13.39 -1.57 -2.14
C GLU A 131 14.74 -0.95 -1.73
N ARG A 132 15.34 -0.17 -2.65
CA ARG A 132 16.57 0.59 -2.41
C ARG A 132 16.34 2.05 -2.76
N LEU A 133 15.95 2.83 -1.75
CA LEU A 133 15.71 4.26 -1.91
C LEU A 133 17.01 5.07 -1.84
N ARG A 134 16.94 6.32 -2.29
CA ARG A 134 18.08 7.24 -2.29
C ARG A 134 18.54 7.51 -0.85
N ARG A 135 19.82 7.81 -0.65
CA ARG A 135 20.33 8.22 0.68
C ARG A 135 19.55 9.41 1.27
N SER A 136 19.09 10.32 0.41
CA SER A 136 18.23 11.45 0.79
C SER A 136 16.92 11.01 1.43
N PHE A 137 16.32 9.91 0.98
CA PHE A 137 15.08 9.40 1.54
C PHE A 137 15.25 9.09 3.02
N TYR A 138 16.27 8.32 3.38
CA TYR A 138 16.47 7.89 4.77
C TYR A 138 16.72 9.07 5.71
N LEU A 139 17.39 10.13 5.23
CA LEU A 139 17.55 11.37 5.99
C LEU A 139 16.20 12.04 6.27
N TRP A 140 15.36 12.22 5.24
CA TRP A 140 14.04 12.83 5.41
C TRP A 140 13.06 11.94 6.17
N ALA A 141 13.16 10.63 6.05
CA ALA A 141 12.42 9.67 6.86
C ALA A 141 12.78 9.78 8.34
N ALA A 142 14.07 9.89 8.67
CA ALA A 142 14.50 10.12 10.05
C ALA A 142 13.97 11.46 10.59
N VAL A 143 14.05 12.54 9.80
CA VAL A 143 13.46 13.84 10.16
C VAL A 143 11.95 13.71 10.40
N ALA A 144 11.23 13.00 9.53
CA ALA A 144 9.78 12.80 9.67
C ALA A 144 9.44 12.01 10.94
N ILE A 145 10.16 10.94 11.26
CA ILE A 145 9.93 10.13 12.47
C ILE A 145 10.19 10.96 13.73
N VAL A 146 11.30 11.70 13.78
CA VAL A 146 11.64 12.58 14.91
C VAL A 146 10.63 13.71 15.06
N ALA A 147 10.24 14.35 13.95
CA ALA A 147 9.22 15.39 13.96
C ALA A 147 7.86 14.86 14.41
N ALA A 148 7.43 13.71 13.88
CA ALA A 148 6.21 13.05 14.32
C ALA A 148 6.25 12.73 15.81
N TYR A 149 7.39 12.29 16.35
CA TYR A 149 7.58 12.10 17.79
C TYR A 149 7.30 13.40 18.57
N PHE A 150 8.03 14.49 18.30
CA PHE A 150 7.82 15.76 19.01
C PHE A 150 6.41 16.33 18.83
N LEU A 151 5.75 16.04 17.70
CA LEU A 151 4.39 16.47 17.47
C LEU A 151 3.38 15.85 18.45
N ALA A 152 3.58 14.60 18.89
CA ALA A 152 2.70 14.02 19.91
C ALA A 152 3.17 14.23 21.35
N PHE A 153 4.47 14.42 21.60
CA PHE A 153 5.02 14.49 22.97
C PHE A 153 5.56 15.86 23.38
N GLY A 154 5.46 16.87 22.53
CA GLY A 154 6.04 18.20 22.82
C GLY A 154 5.52 18.88 24.09
N LYS A 155 4.37 18.45 24.64
CA LYS A 155 3.81 18.95 25.91
C LYS A 155 4.20 18.14 27.14
N THR A 156 4.27 16.82 27.03
CA THR A 156 4.32 15.89 28.18
C THR A 156 5.63 15.14 28.29
N GLY A 157 6.48 15.13 27.26
CA GLY A 157 7.65 14.27 27.20
C GLY A 157 7.32 12.78 27.12
N LEU A 158 8.33 11.93 27.28
CA LEU A 158 8.13 10.48 27.49
C LEU A 158 7.80 10.25 28.96
N GLY A 159 6.56 9.85 29.26
CA GLY A 159 6.26 9.19 30.52
C GLY A 159 6.89 7.80 30.57
N GLU A 160 6.81 7.12 31.72
CA GLU A 160 7.20 5.71 31.80
C GLU A 160 6.34 4.87 30.85
N ILE A 161 6.98 4.19 29.90
CA ILE A 161 6.32 3.26 28.98
C ILE A 161 6.62 1.86 29.48
N ASN A 162 5.63 1.24 30.12
CA ASN A 162 5.70 -0.16 30.46
C ASN A 162 5.16 -1.00 29.28
N LEU A 163 6.06 -1.57 28.47
CA LEU A 163 5.68 -2.44 27.35
C LEU A 163 5.00 -3.75 27.80
N LEU A 164 5.12 -4.14 29.07
CA LEU A 164 4.41 -5.28 29.65
C LEU A 164 2.94 -4.94 29.97
N HIS A 165 2.56 -3.67 29.91
CA HIS A 165 1.17 -3.26 30.04
C HIS A 165 0.41 -3.62 28.75
N ASN A 166 -0.77 -4.25 28.90
CA ASN A 166 -1.53 -4.83 27.79
C ASN A 166 -1.77 -3.84 26.63
N ALA A 167 -2.13 -2.59 26.94
CA ALA A 167 -2.41 -1.58 25.91
C ALA A 167 -1.17 -1.14 25.12
N ALA A 168 0.00 -1.03 25.77
CA ALA A 168 1.26 -0.72 25.10
C ALA A 168 1.69 -1.88 24.19
N PHE A 169 1.56 -3.12 24.67
CA PHE A 169 1.79 -4.31 23.86
C PHE A 169 0.87 -4.35 22.63
N TYR A 170 -0.43 -4.08 22.80
CA TYR A 170 -1.38 -4.02 21.68
C TYR A 170 -0.99 -2.97 20.64
N ALA A 171 -0.61 -1.77 21.07
CA ALA A 171 -0.19 -0.71 20.15
C ALA A 171 1.11 -1.07 19.40
N ALA A 172 2.10 -1.64 20.08
CA ALA A 172 3.34 -2.08 19.45
C ALA A 172 3.10 -3.23 18.44
N LEU A 173 2.25 -4.19 18.80
CA LEU A 173 1.88 -5.31 17.92
C LEU A 173 1.13 -4.81 16.69
N ALA A 174 0.20 -3.87 16.85
CA ALA A 174 -0.49 -3.24 15.73
C ALA A 174 0.47 -2.46 14.82
N ALA A 175 1.48 -1.78 15.37
CA ALA A 175 2.49 -1.08 14.57
C ALA A 175 3.27 -2.04 13.66
N PHE A 176 3.70 -3.19 14.19
CA PHE A 176 4.31 -4.26 13.38
C PHE A 176 3.33 -4.81 12.34
N ALA A 177 2.10 -5.08 12.75
CA ALA A 177 1.09 -5.69 11.90
C ALA A 177 0.73 -4.80 10.70
N PHE A 178 0.54 -3.49 10.92
CA PHE A 178 0.31 -2.53 9.85
C PHE A 178 1.56 -2.32 9.00
N GLY A 179 2.75 -2.19 9.60
CA GLY A 179 4.00 -1.98 8.86
C GLY A 179 4.33 -3.14 7.93
N SER A 180 4.16 -4.38 8.41
CA SER A 180 4.30 -5.57 7.56
C SER A 180 3.19 -5.64 6.50
N SER A 181 1.95 -5.31 6.85
CA SER A 181 0.84 -5.28 5.91
C SER A 181 1.00 -4.24 4.80
N THR A 182 1.70 -3.12 5.02
CA THR A 182 2.02 -2.16 3.94
C THR A 182 2.95 -2.80 2.91
N VAL A 183 3.96 -3.54 3.36
CA VAL A 183 4.94 -4.21 2.48
C VAL A 183 4.29 -5.32 1.66
N PHE A 184 3.54 -6.22 2.30
CA PHE A 184 2.79 -7.25 1.56
C PHE A 184 1.64 -6.65 0.75
N GLY A 185 1.03 -5.57 1.24
CA GLY A 185 0.03 -4.80 0.49
C GLY A 185 0.59 -4.26 -0.82
N LYS A 186 1.83 -3.72 -0.79
CA LYS A 186 2.55 -3.24 -1.97
C LYS A 186 2.81 -4.38 -2.96
N ARG A 187 3.21 -5.55 -2.46
CA ARG A 187 3.37 -6.77 -3.28
C ARG A 187 2.07 -7.12 -4.02
N ILE A 188 0.93 -7.08 -3.33
CA ILE A 188 -0.36 -7.43 -3.94
C ILE A 188 -0.74 -6.42 -5.01
N VAL A 189 -0.71 -5.11 -4.73
CA VAL A 189 -1.13 -4.09 -5.72
C VAL A 189 -0.19 -3.96 -6.93
N ASN A 190 0.98 -4.58 -6.87
CA ASN A 190 1.85 -4.74 -8.03
C ASN A 190 1.30 -5.79 -9.02
N HIS A 191 0.60 -6.82 -8.54
CA HIS A 191 0.10 -7.94 -9.36
C HIS A 191 -1.44 -7.99 -9.48
N LEU A 192 -2.16 -7.24 -8.65
CA LEU A 192 -3.61 -7.12 -8.65
C LEU A 192 -4.00 -5.64 -8.66
N ASP A 193 -5.15 -5.31 -9.23
CA ASP A 193 -5.64 -3.94 -9.14
C ASP A 193 -6.05 -3.58 -7.69
N PHE A 194 -5.94 -2.30 -7.37
CA PHE A 194 -6.18 -1.81 -6.01
C PHE A 194 -7.62 -2.00 -5.54
N LYS A 195 -8.60 -2.09 -6.46
CA LYS A 195 -10.03 -2.24 -6.14
C LYS A 195 -10.30 -3.67 -5.66
N SER A 196 -9.87 -4.64 -6.45
CA SER A 196 -9.94 -6.07 -6.11
C SER A 196 -9.13 -6.37 -4.86
N THR A 197 -7.96 -5.73 -4.69
CA THR A 197 -7.14 -5.85 -3.49
C THR A 197 -7.88 -5.40 -2.23
N ALA A 198 -8.52 -4.21 -2.28
CA ALA A 198 -9.32 -3.72 -1.16
C ALA A 198 -10.50 -4.66 -0.85
N ALA A 199 -11.23 -5.10 -1.88
CA ALA A 199 -12.38 -5.99 -1.71
C ALA A 199 -11.99 -7.35 -1.10
N LEU A 200 -10.91 -7.98 -1.59
CA LEU A 200 -10.40 -9.25 -1.04
C LEU A 200 -9.96 -9.07 0.41
N ARG A 201 -9.26 -7.97 0.73
CA ARG A 201 -8.84 -7.68 2.09
C ARG A 201 -10.04 -7.63 3.03
N PHE A 202 -11.08 -6.86 2.71
CA PHE A 202 -12.25 -6.72 3.57
C PHE A 202 -13.01 -8.05 3.73
N GLY A 203 -13.21 -8.79 2.64
CA GLY A 203 -13.92 -10.07 2.68
C GLY A 203 -13.19 -11.13 3.52
N LEU A 204 -11.92 -11.38 3.21
CA LEU A 204 -11.14 -12.40 3.92
C LEU A 204 -10.85 -12.00 5.37
N THR A 205 -10.61 -10.71 5.63
CA THR A 205 -10.48 -10.22 7.02
C THR A 205 -11.78 -10.41 7.78
N GLY A 206 -12.93 -10.06 7.19
CA GLY A 206 -14.24 -10.28 7.81
C GLY A 206 -14.46 -11.74 8.20
N LEU A 207 -14.04 -12.69 7.37
CA LEU A 207 -14.09 -14.12 7.70
C LEU A 207 -13.17 -14.48 8.87
N LEU A 208 -11.92 -13.99 8.88
CA LEU A 208 -10.97 -14.24 9.97
C LEU A 208 -11.49 -13.67 11.31
N VAL A 209 -12.02 -12.45 11.28
CA VAL A 209 -12.55 -11.78 12.46
C VAL A 209 -13.87 -12.42 12.90
N LEU A 210 -14.68 -12.97 11.97
CA LEU A 210 -15.88 -13.73 12.33
C LEU A 210 -15.52 -14.97 13.14
N VAL A 211 -14.51 -15.73 12.71
CA VAL A 211 -14.02 -16.90 13.46
C VAL A 211 -13.51 -16.48 14.83
N TYR A 212 -12.72 -15.39 14.91
CA TYR A 212 -12.29 -14.82 16.18
C TYR A 212 -13.48 -14.44 17.08
N ALA A 213 -14.47 -13.73 16.56
CA ALA A 213 -15.62 -13.22 17.32
C ALA A 213 -16.57 -14.35 17.78
N LEU A 214 -16.65 -15.45 17.03
CA LEU A 214 -17.34 -16.68 17.46
C LEU A 214 -16.60 -17.33 18.63
N PHE A 215 -15.27 -17.42 18.55
CA PHE A 215 -14.44 -18.04 19.57
C PHE A 215 -14.41 -17.23 20.89
N THR A 216 -14.33 -15.90 20.82
CA THR A 216 -14.35 -15.02 22.00
C THR A 216 -15.74 -14.75 22.54
N GLY A 217 -16.79 -15.13 21.81
CA GLY A 217 -18.18 -14.80 22.12
C GLY A 217 -18.56 -13.34 21.87
N ASP A 218 -17.68 -12.54 21.26
CA ASP A 218 -17.93 -11.13 20.92
C ASP A 218 -19.14 -10.98 19.99
N LEU A 219 -19.36 -11.94 19.07
CA LEU A 219 -20.50 -11.91 18.14
C LEU A 219 -21.84 -11.92 18.88
N PHE A 220 -21.94 -12.64 20.00
CA PHE A 220 -23.17 -12.77 20.77
C PHE A 220 -23.56 -11.47 21.50
N LYS A 221 -22.67 -10.47 21.53
CA LYS A 221 -22.95 -9.13 22.05
C LYS A 221 -23.52 -8.18 20.99
N ILE A 222 -23.85 -8.65 19.79
CA ILE A 222 -24.43 -7.79 18.73
C ILE A 222 -25.71 -7.05 19.18
N ALA A 223 -26.48 -7.61 20.10
CA ALA A 223 -27.67 -6.97 20.66
C ALA A 223 -27.37 -5.68 21.46
N THR A 224 -26.11 -5.46 21.89
CA THR A 224 -25.70 -4.21 22.57
C THR A 224 -25.39 -3.08 21.59
N VAL A 225 -25.41 -3.34 20.28
CA VAL A 225 -25.15 -2.33 19.24
C VAL A 225 -26.40 -1.46 19.04
N THR A 226 -26.36 -0.26 19.62
CA THR A 226 -27.44 0.74 19.48
C THR A 226 -27.55 1.33 18.06
N GLY A 227 -28.66 2.01 17.77
CA GLY A 227 -28.86 2.73 16.50
C GLY A 227 -27.81 3.80 16.21
N SER A 228 -27.26 4.46 17.24
CA SER A 228 -26.16 5.42 17.06
C SER A 228 -24.86 4.72 16.61
N HIS A 229 -24.54 3.54 17.15
CA HIS A 229 -23.38 2.77 16.71
C HIS A 229 -23.48 2.36 15.24
N TRP A 230 -24.67 2.00 14.74
CA TRP A 230 -24.87 1.71 13.32
C TRP A 230 -24.58 2.90 12.42
N TRP A 231 -24.99 4.11 12.82
CA TRP A 231 -24.63 5.33 12.08
C TRP A 231 -23.14 5.60 12.08
N TYR A 232 -22.45 5.41 13.22
CA TYR A 232 -21.00 5.53 13.26
C TYR A 232 -20.29 4.45 12.44
N LEU A 233 -20.82 3.23 12.34
CA LEU A 233 -20.28 2.17 11.48
C LEU A 233 -20.43 2.53 10.00
N ILE A 234 -21.58 3.07 9.59
CA ILE A 234 -21.77 3.59 8.23
C ILE A 234 -20.77 4.71 7.94
N LEU A 235 -20.59 5.64 8.89
CA LEU A 235 -19.60 6.69 8.78
C LEU A 235 -18.18 6.11 8.60
N ILE A 236 -17.79 5.11 9.39
CA ILE A 236 -16.50 4.41 9.22
C ILE A 236 -16.38 3.86 7.80
N VAL A 237 -17.37 3.09 7.32
CA VAL A 237 -17.30 2.45 6.00
C VAL A 237 -17.01 3.45 4.88
N PHE A 238 -17.68 4.60 4.89
CA PHE A 238 -17.54 5.65 3.87
C PHE A 238 -16.45 6.69 4.16
N THR A 239 -15.73 6.58 5.28
CA THR A 239 -14.59 7.44 5.61
C THR A 239 -13.34 6.62 5.89
N SER A 240 -13.11 6.22 7.14
CA SER A 240 -11.87 5.61 7.64
C SER A 240 -11.71 4.11 7.37
N GLY A 241 -12.79 3.42 7.02
CA GLY A 241 -12.83 1.99 6.72
C GLY A 241 -12.58 1.73 5.24
N ALA A 242 -13.63 1.31 4.53
CA ALA A 242 -13.53 0.86 3.14
C ALA A 242 -13.06 1.97 2.19
N ALA A 243 -13.57 3.20 2.35
CA ALA A 243 -13.18 4.34 1.53
C ALA A 243 -11.69 4.69 1.69
N ALA A 244 -11.20 4.87 2.92
CA ALA A 244 -9.79 5.15 3.18
C ALA A 244 -8.88 4.02 2.66
N MET A 245 -9.23 2.76 2.87
CA MET A 245 -8.44 1.63 2.36
C MET A 245 -8.41 1.55 0.83
N PHE A 246 -9.51 1.91 0.15
CA PHE A 246 -9.56 1.98 -1.30
C PHE A 246 -8.63 3.07 -1.84
N ILE A 247 -8.66 4.27 -1.22
CA ILE A 247 -7.76 5.39 -1.53
C ILE A 247 -6.30 5.02 -1.20
N TYR A 248 -6.08 4.34 -0.08
CA TYR A 248 -4.77 3.90 0.35
C TYR A 248 -4.14 2.94 -0.66
N TYR A 249 -4.85 1.89 -1.09
CA TYR A 249 -4.32 0.98 -2.09
C TYR A 249 -4.13 1.63 -3.47
N TYR A 250 -4.98 2.60 -3.81
CA TYR A 250 -4.75 3.45 -4.98
C TYR A 250 -3.41 4.20 -4.88
N GLY A 251 -3.11 4.75 -3.71
CA GLY A 251 -1.83 5.40 -3.41
C GLY A 251 -0.65 4.43 -3.45
N LEU A 252 -0.76 3.33 -2.71
CA LEU A 252 0.28 2.32 -2.52
C LEU A 252 0.69 1.65 -3.84
N LYS A 253 -0.23 1.56 -4.81
CA LYS A 253 0.11 1.09 -6.15
C LYS A 253 1.18 1.98 -6.83
N ARG A 254 1.21 3.28 -6.51
CA ARG A 254 2.04 4.30 -7.17
C ARG A 254 3.28 4.70 -6.40
N VAL A 255 3.27 4.57 -5.08
CA VAL A 255 4.44 4.86 -4.23
C VAL A 255 5.09 3.57 -3.73
N THR A 256 6.32 3.66 -3.21
CA THR A 256 6.97 2.52 -2.55
C THR A 256 6.33 2.25 -1.19
N ALA A 257 6.47 1.02 -0.68
CA ALA A 257 6.02 0.67 0.67
C ALA A 257 6.72 1.53 1.73
N SER A 258 8.03 1.73 1.57
CA SER A 258 8.81 2.57 2.48
C SER A 258 8.30 4.01 2.49
N ALA A 259 8.07 4.63 1.32
CA ALA A 259 7.56 6.00 1.25
C ALA A 259 6.13 6.13 1.78
N SER A 260 5.26 5.14 1.51
CA SER A 260 3.88 5.09 2.04
C SER A 260 3.88 5.23 3.55
N THR A 261 4.66 4.42 4.26
CA THR A 261 4.66 4.46 5.74
C THR A 261 5.16 5.76 6.35
N ILE A 262 6.05 6.48 5.66
CA ILE A 262 6.44 7.83 6.09
C ILE A 262 5.33 8.83 5.80
N LEU A 263 4.67 8.75 4.64
CA LEU A 263 3.53 9.61 4.30
C LEU A 263 2.32 9.36 5.19
N GLU A 264 2.16 8.14 5.72
CA GLU A 264 1.17 7.79 6.73
C GLU A 264 1.37 8.55 8.05
N LEU A 265 2.57 9.11 8.32
CA LEU A 265 2.77 10.05 9.43
C LEU A 265 1.98 11.36 9.25
N PHE A 266 1.28 11.54 8.13
CA PHE A 266 0.23 12.57 8.03
C PHE A 266 -0.94 12.31 8.99
N TRP A 267 -1.11 11.06 9.46
CA TRP A 267 -2.09 10.68 10.48
C TRP A 267 -1.89 11.47 11.79
N PRO A 268 -0.74 11.38 12.51
CA PRO A 268 -0.54 12.15 13.73
C PRO A 268 -0.49 13.66 13.46
N PHE A 269 -0.06 14.10 12.28
CA PHE A 269 -0.12 15.52 11.91
C PHE A 269 -1.55 16.05 11.86
N SER A 270 -2.41 15.38 11.10
CA SER A 270 -3.81 15.76 11.00
C SER A 270 -4.57 15.57 12.32
N ALA A 271 -4.20 14.59 13.15
CA ALA A 271 -4.83 14.35 14.45
C ALA A 271 -4.71 15.55 15.38
N VAL A 272 -3.52 16.15 15.47
CA VAL A 272 -3.31 17.32 16.34
C VAL A 272 -4.06 18.55 15.80
N ILE A 273 -4.18 18.68 14.48
CA ILE A 273 -4.98 19.75 13.87
C ILE A 273 -6.47 19.56 14.16
N LEU A 274 -6.99 18.34 13.99
CA LEU A 274 -8.37 18.02 14.32
C LEU A 274 -8.66 18.23 15.82
N ASP A 275 -7.73 17.83 16.70
CA ASP A 275 -7.83 18.05 18.14
C ASP A 275 -7.88 19.54 18.52
N TYR A 276 -7.14 20.39 17.81
CA TYR A 276 -7.25 21.86 17.97
C TYR A 276 -8.65 22.37 17.60
N PHE A 277 -9.23 21.93 16.48
CA PHE A 277 -10.54 22.42 16.05
C PHE A 277 -11.72 21.83 16.83
N ILE A 278 -11.60 20.57 17.26
CA ILE A 278 -12.68 19.82 17.94
C ILE A 278 -12.63 20.04 19.46
N ASN A 279 -11.43 19.98 20.05
CA ASN A 279 -11.25 20.02 21.51
C ASN A 279 -10.59 21.33 22.00
N HIS A 280 -10.33 22.29 21.10
CA HIS A 280 -9.70 23.59 21.41
C HIS A 280 -8.30 23.47 22.03
N ASN A 281 -7.61 22.35 21.80
CA ASN A 281 -6.26 22.11 22.32
C ASN A 281 -5.20 22.89 21.54
N ILE A 282 -4.66 23.95 22.14
CA ILE A 282 -3.63 24.80 21.51
C ILE A 282 -2.30 24.06 21.39
N LEU A 283 -1.71 24.07 20.19
CA LEU A 283 -0.38 23.53 19.91
C LEU A 283 0.72 24.27 20.68
N SER A 284 1.65 23.53 21.29
CA SER A 284 2.87 24.13 21.87
C SER A 284 3.84 24.61 20.77
N PRO A 285 4.76 25.54 21.06
CA PRO A 285 5.78 25.98 20.10
C PRO A 285 6.60 24.82 19.51
N ILE A 286 6.92 23.82 20.32
CA ILE A 286 7.64 22.59 19.89
C ILE A 286 6.80 21.81 18.87
N GLN A 287 5.50 21.66 19.10
CA GLN A 287 4.61 20.97 18.16
C GLN A 287 4.43 21.74 16.84
N ILE A 288 4.43 23.07 16.88
CA ILE A 288 4.42 23.90 15.66
C ILE A 288 5.70 23.68 14.86
N ILE A 289 6.86 23.75 15.50
CA ILE A 289 8.16 23.50 14.84
C ILE A 289 8.20 22.08 14.27
N ALA A 290 7.79 21.07 15.05
CA ALA A 290 7.71 19.69 14.61
C ALA A 290 6.80 19.53 13.39
N SER A 291 5.64 20.21 13.37
CA SER A 291 4.73 20.23 12.23
C SER A 291 5.39 20.77 10.95
N LEU A 292 6.15 21.86 11.05
CA LEU A 292 6.88 22.43 9.92
C LEU A 292 7.95 21.48 9.37
N PHE A 293 8.73 20.84 10.25
CA PHE A 293 9.72 19.84 9.83
C PHE A 293 9.08 18.61 9.18
N LEU A 294 7.94 18.15 9.71
CA LEU A 294 7.21 17.02 9.16
C LEU A 294 6.67 17.33 7.76
N LEU A 295 6.06 18.50 7.56
CA LEU A 295 5.62 18.97 6.24
C LEU A 295 6.78 19.11 5.26
N LEU A 296 7.92 19.67 5.71
CA LEU A 296 9.12 19.76 4.88
C LEU A 296 9.62 18.38 4.46
N ALA A 297 9.63 17.40 5.38
CA ALA A 297 10.03 16.03 5.07
C ALA A 297 9.10 15.41 4.02
N PHE A 298 7.78 15.57 4.15
CA PHE A 298 6.82 15.10 3.14
C PHE A 298 7.09 15.72 1.78
N LEU A 299 7.24 17.05 1.71
CA LEU A 299 7.54 17.76 0.47
C LEU A 299 8.84 17.24 -0.17
N LYS A 300 9.88 16.98 0.62
CA LYS A 300 11.17 16.50 0.10
C LYS A 300 11.10 15.06 -0.38
N ILE A 301 10.36 14.19 0.31
CA ILE A 301 10.12 12.81 -0.13
C ILE A 301 9.32 12.81 -1.43
N VAL A 302 8.24 13.58 -1.52
CA VAL A 302 7.42 13.68 -2.73
C VAL A 302 8.20 14.29 -3.91
N ALA A 303 9.05 15.29 -3.66
CA ALA A 303 9.75 16.00 -4.72
C ALA A 303 11.04 15.32 -5.20
N ARG A 304 11.67 14.46 -4.38
CA ARG A 304 12.99 13.88 -4.69
C ARG A 304 12.97 12.39 -4.93
N GLU A 305 11.96 11.69 -4.44
CA GLU A 305 11.77 10.27 -4.68
C GLU A 305 10.84 10.05 -5.87
N ALA A 306 11.04 8.91 -6.51
CA ALA A 306 10.19 8.40 -7.57
C ALA A 306 10.16 6.88 -7.41
N ALA A 307 9.29 6.20 -8.17
CA ALA A 307 9.32 4.75 -8.22
C ALA A 307 10.74 4.26 -8.57
N PRO A 308 11.32 3.32 -7.81
CA PRO A 308 12.65 2.81 -8.09
C PRO A 308 12.63 2.11 -9.44
N LYS A 309 13.59 2.49 -10.30
CA LYS A 309 13.82 1.82 -11.57
C LYS A 309 14.46 0.47 -11.32
N PHE A 310 14.06 -0.54 -12.09
CA PHE A 310 14.68 -1.86 -12.01
C PHE A 310 15.90 -2.01 -12.93
N GLU A 311 16.81 -2.88 -12.52
CA GLU A 311 17.90 -3.40 -13.34
C GLU A 311 18.16 -4.85 -12.94
N PHE A 312 18.09 -5.79 -13.88
CA PHE A 312 18.27 -7.22 -13.61
C PHE A 312 18.74 -8.00 -14.84
N MET A 313 19.26 -9.21 -14.60
CA MET A 313 19.54 -10.23 -15.62
C MET A 313 18.40 -11.23 -15.69
N ALA A 314 18.03 -11.65 -16.90
CA ALA A 314 17.05 -12.71 -17.15
C ALA A 314 17.53 -13.69 -18.22
N LYS A 315 17.18 -14.97 -18.05
CA LYS A 315 17.44 -16.01 -19.04
C LYS A 315 16.36 -16.01 -20.11
N ILE A 316 16.77 -16.21 -21.34
CA ILE A 316 15.84 -16.44 -22.45
C ILE A 316 15.32 -17.87 -22.35
N LYS A 317 14.02 -18.02 -22.58
CA LYS A 317 13.37 -19.33 -22.63
C LYS A 317 12.51 -19.46 -23.88
N ASP A 318 12.17 -20.69 -24.20
CA ASP A 318 11.21 -20.98 -25.25
C ASP A 318 9.83 -20.43 -24.85
N GLY A 319 9.15 -19.85 -25.84
CA GLY A 319 7.83 -19.25 -25.67
C GLY A 319 6.84 -19.79 -26.68
N SER A 320 5.58 -19.38 -26.52
CA SER A 320 4.48 -19.81 -27.40
C SER A 320 4.52 -19.19 -28.81
N GLY A 321 5.46 -18.28 -29.11
CA GLY A 321 5.63 -17.69 -30.44
C GLY A 321 4.55 -16.71 -30.90
N ARG A 322 3.47 -16.49 -30.14
CA ARG A 322 2.30 -15.68 -30.57
C ARG A 322 2.59 -14.23 -30.92
N GLY A 323 3.61 -13.62 -30.30
CA GLY A 323 4.04 -12.28 -30.67
C GLY A 323 4.38 -12.20 -32.17
N ALA A 324 5.00 -13.25 -32.71
CA ALA A 324 5.34 -13.34 -34.13
C ALA A 324 4.09 -13.38 -35.02
N GLU A 325 3.03 -14.11 -34.62
CA GLU A 325 1.75 -14.16 -35.35
C GLU A 325 1.08 -12.78 -35.45
N LEU A 326 1.30 -11.92 -34.46
CA LEU A 326 0.78 -10.54 -34.43
C LEU A 326 1.68 -9.52 -35.16
N GLY A 327 2.86 -9.94 -35.63
CA GLY A 327 3.87 -9.08 -36.25
C GLY A 327 4.83 -8.41 -35.26
N PHE A 328 4.84 -8.84 -34.00
CA PHE A 328 5.68 -8.33 -32.92
C PHE A 328 6.42 -9.48 -32.22
N PRO A 329 7.47 -10.07 -32.83
CA PRO A 329 8.20 -11.18 -32.22
C PRO A 329 8.77 -10.75 -30.86
N THR A 330 8.47 -11.53 -29.81
CA THR A 330 8.89 -11.26 -28.44
C THR A 330 9.85 -12.33 -27.92
N ILE A 331 10.82 -11.90 -27.13
CA ILE A 331 11.76 -12.74 -26.40
C ILE A 331 11.12 -13.07 -25.05
N ASN A 332 10.95 -14.35 -24.74
CA ASN A 332 10.37 -14.79 -23.48
C ASN A 332 11.46 -14.93 -22.42
N LEU A 333 11.18 -14.45 -21.19
CA LEU A 333 12.15 -14.39 -20.10
C LEU A 333 11.71 -15.25 -18.90
N ASP A 334 12.67 -15.78 -18.15
CA ASP A 334 12.46 -16.70 -17.01
C ASP A 334 11.91 -16.05 -15.73
N LYS A 335 11.77 -14.72 -15.70
CA LYS A 335 11.35 -13.92 -14.52
C LYS A 335 9.83 -13.74 -14.41
N GLU A 336 9.07 -14.84 -14.36
CA GLU A 336 7.60 -14.79 -14.21
C GLU A 336 7.11 -14.33 -12.83
N HIS A 337 7.95 -14.48 -11.80
CA HIS A 337 7.64 -14.19 -10.40
C HIS A 337 8.56 -13.10 -9.83
N PHE A 338 8.69 -11.99 -10.56
CA PHE A 338 9.52 -10.85 -10.17
C PHE A 338 8.69 -9.79 -9.45
N ASP A 339 9.25 -9.16 -8.41
CA ASP A 339 8.54 -8.16 -7.59
C ASP A 339 8.52 -6.77 -8.24
N LEU A 340 8.02 -6.75 -9.48
CA LEU A 340 7.79 -5.57 -10.31
C LEU A 340 6.28 -5.40 -10.50
N SER A 341 5.80 -4.15 -10.62
CA SER A 341 4.39 -3.96 -10.97
C SER A 341 4.10 -4.51 -12.37
N TYR A 342 2.88 -4.99 -12.62
CA TYR A 342 2.50 -5.37 -13.96
C TYR A 342 2.37 -4.16 -14.88
N GLY A 343 2.88 -4.25 -16.10
CA GLY A 343 2.79 -3.19 -17.10
C GLY A 343 3.65 -3.43 -18.33
N VAL A 344 3.67 -2.39 -19.17
CA VAL A 344 4.57 -2.28 -20.32
C VAL A 344 5.59 -1.18 -20.02
N TYR A 345 6.86 -1.49 -20.23
CA TYR A 345 7.99 -0.65 -19.87
C TYR A 345 8.87 -0.40 -21.09
N LEU A 346 9.37 0.83 -21.21
CA LEU A 346 10.51 1.13 -22.07
C LEU A 346 11.77 0.72 -21.31
N VAL A 347 12.57 -0.15 -21.92
CA VAL A 347 13.79 -0.69 -21.32
C VAL A 347 14.97 -0.54 -22.27
N GLU A 348 16.16 -0.52 -21.67
CA GLU A 348 17.44 -0.69 -22.35
C GLU A 348 17.99 -2.08 -22.05
N SER A 349 18.55 -2.71 -23.08
CA SER A 349 19.10 -4.05 -23.04
C SER A 349 20.44 -4.10 -23.75
N GLN A 350 21.44 -4.75 -23.16
CA GLN A 350 22.72 -4.95 -23.82
C GLN A 350 22.75 -6.32 -24.50
N ILE A 351 22.90 -6.33 -25.83
CA ILE A 351 22.99 -7.55 -26.65
C ILE A 351 24.29 -7.47 -27.45
N HIS A 352 25.19 -8.44 -27.26
CA HIS A 352 26.51 -8.51 -27.92
C HIS A 352 27.30 -7.19 -27.85
N GLY A 353 27.29 -6.54 -26.69
CA GLY A 353 28.00 -5.27 -26.47
C GLY A 353 27.30 -4.02 -27.01
N LYS A 354 26.19 -4.15 -27.77
CA LYS A 354 25.39 -3.02 -28.25
C LYS A 354 24.17 -2.78 -27.36
N MET A 355 23.82 -1.52 -27.16
CA MET A 355 22.62 -1.12 -26.41
C MET A 355 21.42 -1.07 -27.35
N HIS A 356 20.35 -1.75 -26.97
CA HIS A 356 19.09 -1.79 -27.69
C HIS A 356 17.96 -1.28 -26.79
N ARG A 357 17.08 -0.45 -27.34
CA ARG A 357 15.82 -0.11 -26.69
C ARG A 357 14.77 -1.16 -27.04
N GLY A 358 13.94 -1.49 -26.05
CA GLY A 358 12.88 -2.46 -26.20
C GLY A 358 11.66 -2.13 -25.35
N LEU A 359 10.58 -2.83 -25.63
CA LEU A 359 9.36 -2.82 -24.83
C LEU A 359 9.29 -4.11 -24.02
N LEU A 360 9.31 -4.00 -22.70
CA LEU A 360 9.13 -5.12 -21.79
C LEU A 360 7.66 -5.16 -21.35
N HIS A 361 6.94 -6.20 -21.73
CA HIS A 361 5.68 -6.57 -21.11
C HIS A 361 5.95 -7.46 -19.90
N PHE A 362 5.40 -7.10 -18.74
CA PHE A 362 5.37 -7.95 -17.56
C PHE A 362 3.96 -7.99 -16.97
N GLY A 363 3.36 -9.17 -16.88
CA GLY A 363 2.07 -9.38 -16.21
C GLY A 363 1.18 -10.42 -16.86
N GLN A 364 -0.02 -10.58 -16.30
CA GLN A 364 -1.04 -11.52 -16.80
C GLN A 364 -1.45 -11.17 -18.23
N LYS A 365 -1.60 -12.17 -19.10
CA LYS A 365 -2.15 -11.96 -20.44
C LYS A 365 -3.67 -11.92 -20.38
N GLU A 366 -4.21 -10.81 -19.86
CA GLU A 366 -5.63 -10.67 -19.52
C GLU A 366 -6.58 -10.97 -20.69
N THR A 367 -6.18 -10.65 -21.92
CA THR A 367 -6.95 -10.95 -23.14
C THR A 367 -7.15 -12.45 -23.35
N PHE A 368 -6.20 -13.28 -22.89
CA PHE A 368 -6.19 -14.73 -23.09
C PHE A 368 -6.40 -15.54 -21.81
N ALA A 369 -6.59 -14.87 -20.67
CA ALA A 369 -6.72 -15.48 -19.34
C ALA A 369 -5.56 -16.43 -18.99
N GLU A 370 -4.33 -16.06 -19.37
CA GLU A 370 -3.12 -16.84 -19.05
C GLU A 370 -2.35 -16.21 -17.86
N PRO A 371 -1.53 -17.03 -17.17
CA PRO A 371 -0.64 -16.55 -16.11
C PRO A 371 0.30 -15.42 -16.55
N ALA A 372 0.98 -14.82 -15.58
CA ALA A 372 1.92 -13.75 -15.84
C ALA A 372 3.11 -14.23 -16.68
N ALA A 373 3.49 -13.43 -17.68
CA ALA A 373 4.66 -13.64 -18.50
C ALA A 373 5.51 -12.37 -18.56
N MET A 374 6.81 -12.55 -18.81
CA MET A 374 7.74 -11.47 -19.09
C MET A 374 8.26 -11.61 -20.52
N GLU A 375 7.94 -10.63 -21.36
CA GLU A 375 8.18 -10.66 -22.80
C GLU A 375 8.83 -9.36 -23.26
N LEU A 376 9.96 -9.46 -23.95
CA LEU A 376 10.71 -8.33 -24.45
C LEU A 376 10.59 -8.22 -25.97
N TYR A 377 10.11 -7.08 -26.45
CA TYR A 377 10.11 -6.72 -27.87
C TYR A 377 11.28 -5.78 -28.15
N ILE A 378 12.08 -6.07 -29.18
CA ILE A 378 13.16 -5.20 -29.67
C ILE A 378 12.96 -5.01 -31.18
N LYS A 379 13.06 -3.78 -31.66
CA LYS A 379 12.96 -3.46 -33.09
C LYS A 379 14.17 -4.04 -33.85
N ASP A 380 13.92 -4.59 -35.03
CA ASP A 380 14.97 -5.13 -35.93
C ASP A 380 15.80 -6.27 -35.32
N GLN A 381 15.11 -7.26 -34.75
CA GLN A 381 15.70 -8.47 -34.17
C GLN A 381 16.36 -9.35 -35.26
N GLN A 382 17.57 -8.99 -35.68
CA GLN A 382 18.34 -9.72 -36.72
C GLN A 382 19.55 -10.49 -36.16
N ALA A 383 19.89 -10.30 -34.87
CA ALA A 383 21.04 -10.95 -34.24
C ALA A 383 20.64 -12.24 -33.50
N LYS A 384 21.53 -13.25 -33.52
CA LYS A 384 21.43 -14.43 -32.66
C LYS A 384 21.33 -13.99 -31.20
N LEU A 385 20.34 -14.47 -30.46
CA LEU A 385 20.14 -14.06 -29.06
C LEU A 385 21.18 -14.72 -28.13
N PRO A 386 21.64 -14.02 -27.07
CA PRO A 386 22.45 -14.62 -26.01
C PRO A 386 21.58 -15.51 -25.10
N GLU A 387 22.19 -16.29 -24.20
CA GLU A 387 21.44 -17.08 -23.20
C GLU A 387 20.77 -16.18 -22.14
N GLU A 388 21.41 -15.07 -21.80
CA GLU A 388 20.94 -14.10 -20.81
C GLU A 388 21.00 -12.67 -21.34
N ILE A 389 20.06 -11.85 -20.87
CA ILE A 389 19.94 -10.44 -21.24
C ILE A 389 19.87 -9.58 -19.98
N SER A 390 20.62 -8.48 -19.98
CA SER A 390 20.48 -7.40 -18.99
C SER A 390 19.34 -6.48 -19.38
N LEU A 391 18.50 -6.11 -18.41
CA LEU A 391 17.40 -5.18 -18.61
C LEU A 391 17.47 -4.05 -17.60
N ARG A 392 17.39 -2.83 -18.11
CA ARG A 392 17.35 -1.61 -17.31
C ARG A 392 16.13 -0.77 -17.67
N GLU A 393 15.34 -0.39 -16.68
CA GLU A 393 14.15 0.43 -16.91
C GLU A 393 14.51 1.87 -17.32
N ILE A 394 13.92 2.34 -18.43
CA ILE A 394 13.87 3.76 -18.76
C ILE A 394 12.63 4.40 -18.11
N ARG A 395 11.44 3.85 -18.37
CA ARG A 395 10.17 4.26 -17.74
C ARG A 395 9.05 3.24 -17.98
N LYS A 396 8.06 3.21 -17.10
CA LYS A 396 6.76 2.58 -17.37
C LYS A 396 5.95 3.39 -18.39
N ILE A 397 5.45 2.72 -19.43
CA ILE A 397 4.57 3.32 -20.45
C ILE A 397 3.12 3.23 -20.00
N ARG A 398 2.67 2.05 -19.56
CA ARG A 398 1.29 1.81 -19.13
C ARG A 398 1.14 0.58 -18.23
N GLU A 399 -0.02 0.48 -17.60
CA GLU A 399 -0.50 -0.75 -16.97
C GLU A 399 -0.88 -1.81 -18.02
N VAL A 400 -0.94 -3.07 -17.59
CA VAL A 400 -1.57 -4.14 -18.38
C VAL A 400 -3.07 -3.84 -18.52
N LYS A 401 -3.59 -4.10 -19.72
CA LYS A 401 -5.00 -3.90 -20.07
C LYS A 401 -5.52 -5.16 -20.74
N LYS A 402 -6.77 -5.51 -20.44
CA LYS A 402 -7.54 -6.46 -21.24
C LYS A 402 -8.03 -5.77 -22.51
N PHE A 403 -7.89 -6.44 -23.64
CA PHE A 403 -8.44 -6.01 -24.93
C PHE A 403 -9.59 -6.93 -25.35
N ALA A 404 -10.50 -6.46 -26.20
CA ALA A 404 -11.61 -7.26 -26.70
C ALA A 404 -11.15 -8.41 -27.60
N GLY A 405 -9.97 -8.28 -28.23
CA GLY A 405 -9.38 -9.31 -29.07
C GLY A 405 -7.99 -8.93 -29.59
N ALA A 406 -7.44 -9.81 -30.44
CA ALA A 406 -6.09 -9.68 -30.99
C ALA A 406 -5.88 -8.38 -31.80
N GLU A 407 -6.88 -7.94 -32.57
CA GLU A 407 -6.79 -6.73 -33.39
C GLU A 407 -6.65 -5.44 -32.55
N GLU A 408 -7.38 -5.34 -31.45
CA GLU A 408 -7.29 -4.18 -30.56
C GLU A 408 -5.95 -4.17 -29.81
N LEU A 409 -5.48 -5.35 -29.38
CA LEU A 409 -4.14 -5.52 -28.83
C LEU A 409 -3.07 -5.07 -29.82
N LYS A 410 -3.17 -5.49 -31.10
CA LYS A 410 -2.24 -5.10 -32.17
C LYS A 410 -2.22 -3.59 -32.36
N LYS A 411 -3.39 -2.92 -32.38
CA LYS A 411 -3.49 -1.45 -32.46
C LYS A 411 -2.76 -0.78 -31.29
N GLN A 412 -2.92 -1.29 -30.07
CA GLN A 412 -2.21 -0.73 -28.92
C GLN A 412 -0.69 -0.97 -29.01
N MET A 413 -0.24 -2.14 -29.47
CA MET A 413 1.19 -2.42 -29.63
C MET A 413 1.85 -1.49 -30.65
N VAL A 414 1.16 -1.14 -31.74
CA VAL A 414 1.64 -0.12 -32.69
C VAL A 414 1.85 1.24 -32.02
N LEU A 415 0.94 1.64 -31.11
CA LEU A 415 1.11 2.88 -30.34
C LEU A 415 2.27 2.78 -29.35
N ASP A 416 2.42 1.65 -28.65
CA ASP A 416 3.48 1.44 -27.68
C ASP A 416 4.87 1.46 -28.36
N VAL A 417 4.99 0.95 -29.59
CA VAL A 417 6.26 0.95 -30.36
C VAL A 417 6.74 2.36 -30.71
N LYS A 418 5.85 3.35 -30.80
CA LYS A 418 6.25 4.75 -31.01
C LYS A 418 7.05 5.31 -29.83
N GLU A 419 6.97 4.70 -28.65
CA GLU A 419 7.76 5.10 -27.48
C GLU A 419 9.24 4.67 -27.55
N LEU A 420 9.64 3.89 -28.57
CA LEU A 420 11.03 3.50 -28.82
C LEU A 420 11.86 4.61 -29.49
N GLU A 421 11.19 5.50 -30.23
CA GLU A 421 11.76 6.69 -30.87
C GLU A 421 12.10 7.74 -29.78
#